data_AF-A0A1G0SXM9-F1
#
_entry.id   AF-A0A1G0SXM9-F1
#
_cell.length_a   1.000
_cell.length_b   1.000
_cell.length_c   1.000
_cell.angle_alpha   90.00
_cell.angle_beta   90.00
_cell.angle_gamma   90.00
#
_symmetry.space_group_name_H-M   'P 1'
#
loop_
_entity.id
_entity.type
_entity.pdbx_description
1 polymer ?
#
loop_
_entity_poly.entity_id
_entity_poly.type
_entity_poly.pdbx_seq_one_letter_code
_entity_poly.pdbx_strand_id
1 'polypeptide(L)'
;MAYKYAHIKILIGDKDLLQVSQILEREDDPHLIMMAANCYYVIRDYEKAEFLSLKAIAYNGNIFDENLFAQYVRINIGPKPGIPDIAELEAIIIDCTVLLESESENLWIGITSKNELLVEKNNFTFADTHFYYRNNDKVIHLISSPTGEIIRFNNKEWKIKDIWKIKTRVVRFCMFEYTSKVHDSKFLQMIQISEKNPLESMMPLLVEGEIYDKETLADYNFRNRIGLPLNQIAKRKARNLVDAILYILETPHQPFYVGDVGIFDLKEKKIVISCSSIIILVLSDLLEKFINKYKSQLIISEETKNYFIEIVDKMNTEEYGIAMSMGISNGKYLGTDYTEEFKQKRLKFFNRIVICLSKLETISFKLSPEELDDKSKYIDLISLSDYENLKYVNENGYIYLVDDLFVRKTKGIFSNDIVTISSVSLLYDLLLDDINLLLEKIELLSNGGYNYLFNIKALTRLSEQLFEKYRIVGKGSPYEKLLNIIHNSLSHKIIFLENLKIIVEFISYLYHKRFDERAGFIIHNLIKELWRYISLFGIDHRLLLSEIFRICENDANKVNYFYDVLRQINSDY
;
A
#
# COMPACT_ATOMS: atom_id res chain seq x y z
N MET A 1 -1.04 -6.98 -20.23
CA MET A 1 -2.50 -6.76 -20.42
C MET A 1 -3.23 -6.40 -19.14
N ALA A 2 -3.04 -7.08 -18.00
CA ALA A 2 -3.68 -6.73 -16.70
C ALA A 2 -3.52 -5.24 -16.27
N TYR A 3 -2.37 -4.62 -16.58
CA TYR A 3 -2.10 -3.20 -16.37
C TYR A 3 -2.99 -2.28 -17.22
N LYS A 4 -3.42 -2.70 -18.43
CA LYS A 4 -4.41 -1.99 -19.25
C LYS A 4 -5.82 -2.07 -18.66
N TYR A 5 -6.17 -3.11 -17.90
CA TYR A 5 -7.52 -3.28 -17.33
C TYR A 5 -7.76 -2.45 -16.06
N ALA A 6 -6.74 -2.30 -15.20
CA ALA A 6 -6.79 -1.31 -14.13
C ALA A 6 -6.89 0.11 -14.71
N HIS A 7 -6.20 0.36 -15.83
CA HIS A 7 -6.31 1.58 -16.63
C HIS A 7 -7.74 1.81 -17.14
N ILE A 8 -8.39 0.79 -17.71
CA ILE A 8 -9.77 0.91 -18.21
C ILE A 8 -10.77 1.25 -17.08
N LYS A 9 -10.60 0.71 -15.86
CA LYS A 9 -11.46 1.11 -14.72
C LYS A 9 -11.31 2.59 -14.38
N ILE A 10 -10.08 3.07 -14.39
CA ILE A 10 -9.74 4.47 -14.12
C ILE A 10 -10.23 5.37 -15.27
N LEU A 11 -10.18 4.91 -16.53
CA LEU A 11 -10.43 5.72 -17.73
C LEU A 11 -11.91 5.96 -18.07
N ILE A 12 -12.82 5.02 -17.79
CA ILE A 12 -14.17 5.05 -18.41
C ILE A 12 -15.32 4.94 -17.40
N GLY A 13 -15.02 4.64 -16.12
CA GLY A 13 -16.05 4.42 -15.10
C GLY A 13 -16.89 3.16 -15.34
N ASP A 14 -17.60 2.69 -14.31
CA ASP A 14 -18.29 1.39 -14.34
C ASP A 14 -19.36 1.28 -15.44
N LYS A 15 -20.01 2.41 -15.81
CA LYS A 15 -21.11 2.45 -16.79
C LYS A 15 -20.64 2.20 -18.23
N ASP A 16 -19.48 2.74 -18.61
CA ASP A 16 -18.97 2.59 -19.97
C ASP A 16 -18.18 1.28 -20.11
N LEU A 17 -17.54 0.83 -19.02
CA LEU A 17 -17.02 -0.54 -18.88
C LEU A 17 -18.10 -1.59 -19.14
N LEU A 18 -19.30 -1.39 -18.58
CA LEU A 18 -20.43 -2.28 -18.80
C LEU A 18 -20.85 -2.30 -20.28
N GLN A 19 -20.89 -1.15 -20.96
CA GLN A 19 -21.24 -1.08 -22.39
C GLN A 19 -20.20 -1.79 -23.27
N VAL A 20 -18.91 -1.57 -23.00
CA VAL A 20 -17.82 -2.26 -23.72
C VAL A 20 -17.91 -3.76 -23.48
N SER A 21 -18.16 -4.19 -22.24
CA SER A 21 -18.29 -5.60 -21.89
C SER A 21 -19.47 -6.29 -22.61
N GLN A 22 -20.60 -5.59 -22.76
CA GLN A 22 -21.78 -6.06 -23.49
C GLN A 22 -21.56 -6.23 -25.00
N ILE A 23 -20.64 -5.45 -25.58
CA ILE A 23 -20.23 -5.62 -26.98
C ILE A 23 -19.31 -6.84 -27.09
N LEU A 24 -18.28 -6.89 -26.25
CA LEU A 24 -17.25 -7.94 -26.30
C LEU A 24 -17.78 -9.34 -26.00
N GLU A 25 -18.80 -9.49 -25.14
CA GLU A 25 -19.35 -10.81 -24.79
C GLU A 25 -20.09 -11.52 -25.94
N ARG A 26 -20.45 -10.76 -26.99
CA ARG A 26 -21.18 -11.24 -28.19
C ARG A 26 -20.25 -11.80 -29.25
N GLU A 27 -18.95 -11.58 -29.13
CA GLU A 27 -17.94 -12.07 -30.06
C GLU A 27 -17.68 -13.57 -29.86
N ASP A 28 -17.22 -14.24 -30.91
CA ASP A 28 -16.83 -15.67 -30.88
C ASP A 28 -15.32 -15.88 -30.65
N ASP A 29 -14.55 -14.79 -30.55
CA ASP A 29 -13.13 -14.83 -30.22
C ASP A 29 -12.93 -15.06 -28.71
N PRO A 30 -12.28 -16.16 -28.29
CA PRO A 30 -12.05 -16.46 -26.87
C PRO A 30 -11.28 -15.35 -26.14
N HIS A 31 -10.39 -14.61 -26.81
CA HIS A 31 -9.66 -13.50 -26.20
C HIS A 31 -10.57 -12.31 -25.89
N LEU A 32 -11.52 -12.00 -26.78
CA LEU A 32 -12.49 -10.91 -26.56
C LEU A 32 -13.51 -11.28 -25.47
N ILE A 33 -13.95 -12.55 -25.43
CA ILE A 33 -14.81 -13.05 -24.34
C ILE A 33 -14.07 -12.98 -23.00
N MET A 34 -12.79 -13.38 -22.95
CA MET A 34 -11.98 -13.27 -21.74
C MET A 34 -11.74 -11.80 -21.35
N MET A 35 -11.61 -10.90 -22.32
CA MET A 35 -11.54 -9.46 -22.07
C MET A 35 -12.82 -8.95 -21.39
N ALA A 36 -14.00 -9.35 -21.88
CA ALA A 36 -15.27 -9.06 -21.22
C ALA A 36 -15.32 -9.63 -19.79
N ALA A 37 -14.87 -10.86 -19.59
CA ALA A 37 -14.80 -11.49 -18.26
C ALA A 37 -13.95 -10.67 -17.27
N ASN A 38 -12.79 -10.18 -17.70
CA ASN A 38 -11.95 -9.30 -16.89
C ASN A 38 -12.66 -7.97 -16.57
N CYS A 39 -13.38 -7.38 -17.52
CA CYS A 39 -14.15 -6.16 -17.27
C CYS A 39 -15.26 -6.39 -16.22
N TYR A 40 -16.03 -7.47 -16.34
CA TYR A 40 -17.03 -7.85 -15.32
C TYR A 40 -16.40 -8.13 -13.95
N TYR A 41 -15.22 -8.77 -13.92
CA TYR A 41 -14.47 -9.00 -12.69
C TYR A 41 -14.08 -7.68 -12.01
N VAL A 42 -13.67 -6.68 -12.80
CA VAL A 42 -13.24 -5.35 -12.33
C VAL A 42 -14.40 -4.53 -11.75
N ILE A 43 -15.61 -4.66 -12.32
CA ILE A 43 -16.84 -4.03 -11.80
C ILE A 43 -17.56 -4.89 -10.75
N ARG A 44 -16.93 -5.98 -10.29
CA ARG A 44 -17.40 -6.90 -9.24
C ARG A 44 -18.67 -7.70 -9.55
N ASP A 45 -18.99 -7.86 -10.83
CA ASP A 45 -19.98 -8.85 -11.26
C ASP A 45 -19.28 -10.20 -11.45
N TYR A 46 -18.99 -10.85 -10.32
CA TYR A 46 -18.16 -12.05 -10.30
C TYR A 46 -18.84 -13.25 -10.97
N GLU A 47 -20.16 -13.38 -10.86
CA GLU A 47 -20.90 -14.49 -11.48
C GLU A 47 -20.79 -14.41 -13.01
N LYS A 48 -21.00 -13.22 -13.57
CA LYS A 48 -20.87 -12.99 -15.01
C LYS A 48 -19.43 -13.16 -15.48
N ALA A 49 -18.45 -12.66 -14.71
CA ALA A 49 -17.04 -12.85 -14.99
C ALA A 49 -16.64 -14.33 -15.02
N GLU A 50 -17.11 -15.12 -14.04
CA GLU A 50 -16.87 -16.57 -14.01
C GLU A 50 -17.43 -17.26 -15.24
N PHE A 51 -18.70 -17.00 -15.54
CA PHE A 51 -19.35 -17.59 -16.70
C PHE A 51 -18.64 -17.24 -18.01
N LEU A 52 -18.31 -15.97 -18.25
CA LEU A 52 -17.63 -15.54 -19.47
C LEU A 52 -16.21 -16.11 -19.56
N SER A 53 -15.48 -16.17 -18.44
CA SER A 53 -14.14 -16.79 -18.43
C SER A 53 -14.22 -18.28 -18.81
N LEU A 54 -15.25 -18.99 -18.34
CA LEU A 54 -15.49 -20.39 -18.70
C LEU A 54 -15.91 -20.53 -20.17
N LYS A 55 -16.77 -19.63 -20.67
CA LYS A 55 -17.15 -19.56 -22.08
C LYS A 55 -15.92 -19.36 -22.97
N ALA A 56 -15.01 -18.45 -22.60
CA ALA A 56 -13.77 -18.23 -23.34
C ALA A 56 -12.92 -19.51 -23.44
N ILE A 57 -12.77 -20.27 -22.35
CA ILE A 57 -12.08 -21.57 -22.39
C ILE A 57 -12.82 -22.58 -23.27
N ALA A 58 -14.15 -22.67 -23.18
CA ALA A 58 -14.94 -23.56 -24.04
C ALA A 58 -14.79 -23.23 -25.53
N TYR A 59 -14.74 -21.95 -25.89
CA TYR A 59 -14.54 -21.46 -27.25
C TYR A 59 -13.12 -21.67 -27.76
N ASN A 60 -12.13 -21.62 -26.87
CA ASN A 60 -10.74 -21.95 -27.16
C ASN A 60 -10.52 -23.48 -27.30
N GLY A 61 -11.38 -24.30 -26.69
CA GLY A 61 -11.31 -25.76 -26.74
C GLY A 61 -10.14 -26.32 -25.92
N ASN A 62 -9.51 -27.38 -26.43
CA ASN A 62 -8.34 -28.02 -25.80
C ASN A 62 -6.99 -27.45 -26.28
N ILE A 63 -6.99 -26.26 -26.89
CA ILE A 63 -5.77 -25.60 -27.36
C ILE A 63 -5.13 -24.86 -26.19
N PHE A 64 -3.84 -25.08 -25.94
CA PHE A 64 -3.13 -24.33 -24.90
C PHE A 64 -2.87 -22.90 -25.35
N ASP A 65 -3.35 -21.93 -24.57
CA ASP A 65 -3.02 -20.51 -24.70
C ASP A 65 -2.62 -19.95 -23.33
N GLU A 66 -1.37 -19.51 -23.22
CA GLU A 66 -0.80 -19.03 -21.95
C GLU A 66 -1.63 -17.87 -21.37
N ASN A 67 -2.01 -16.88 -22.18
CA ASN A 67 -2.72 -15.71 -21.68
C ASN A 67 -4.14 -16.04 -21.22
N LEU A 68 -4.88 -16.84 -21.98
CA LEU A 68 -6.24 -17.26 -21.62
C LEU A 68 -6.23 -18.10 -20.35
N PHE A 69 -5.31 -19.07 -20.24
CA PHE A 69 -5.26 -19.98 -19.11
C PHE A 69 -4.84 -19.25 -17.84
N ALA A 70 -3.84 -18.37 -17.90
CA ALA A 70 -3.43 -17.54 -16.77
C ALA A 70 -4.57 -16.62 -16.30
N GLN A 71 -5.30 -16.00 -17.23
CA GLN A 71 -6.43 -15.12 -16.90
C GLN A 71 -7.61 -15.90 -16.31
N TYR A 72 -7.95 -17.08 -16.85
CA TYR A 72 -8.98 -17.94 -16.30
C TYR A 72 -8.64 -18.36 -14.86
N VAL A 73 -7.41 -18.82 -14.63
CA VAL A 73 -6.93 -19.19 -13.28
C VAL A 73 -7.00 -17.99 -12.34
N ARG A 74 -6.53 -16.81 -12.76
CA ARG A 74 -6.59 -15.58 -11.96
C ARG A 74 -8.02 -15.22 -11.57
N ILE A 75 -8.96 -15.27 -12.52
CA ILE A 75 -10.38 -14.96 -12.25
C ILE A 75 -10.95 -15.99 -11.27
N ASN A 76 -10.62 -17.27 -11.39
CA ASN A 76 -11.33 -18.34 -10.68
C ASN A 76 -10.67 -18.84 -9.38
N ILE A 77 -9.37 -18.63 -9.20
CA ILE A 77 -8.60 -18.92 -7.97
C ILE A 77 -8.24 -17.63 -7.21
N GLY A 78 -8.27 -16.47 -7.86
CA GLY A 78 -8.03 -15.19 -7.20
C GLY A 78 -8.96 -14.99 -5.99
N PRO A 79 -8.57 -14.15 -5.01
CA PRO A 79 -9.34 -13.94 -3.79
C PRO A 79 -10.77 -13.53 -4.15
N LYS A 80 -11.72 -14.45 -3.95
CA LYS A 80 -13.15 -14.23 -4.13
C LYS A 80 -13.84 -14.50 -2.80
N PRO A 81 -14.66 -13.58 -2.30
CA PRO A 81 -15.39 -13.79 -1.05
C PRO A 81 -16.30 -15.01 -1.13
N GLY A 82 -16.28 -15.83 -0.09
CA GLY A 82 -17.36 -16.78 0.20
C GLY A 82 -17.55 -17.95 -0.76
N ILE A 83 -16.58 -18.26 -1.65
CA ILE A 83 -16.67 -19.46 -2.49
C ILE A 83 -15.80 -20.56 -1.86
N PRO A 84 -16.39 -21.62 -1.29
CA PRO A 84 -15.64 -22.74 -0.75
C PRO A 84 -14.73 -23.36 -1.80
N ASP A 85 -13.58 -23.83 -1.33
CA ASP A 85 -12.62 -24.65 -2.05
C ASP A 85 -13.29 -25.73 -2.89
N ILE A 86 -12.73 -25.94 -4.09
CA ILE A 86 -12.64 -27.21 -4.83
C ILE A 86 -13.58 -28.30 -4.26
N ALA A 87 -14.86 -28.25 -4.64
CA ALA A 87 -15.84 -29.21 -4.17
C ALA A 87 -15.82 -30.47 -5.05
N GLU A 88 -15.25 -31.55 -4.52
CA GLU A 88 -15.67 -32.90 -4.90
C GLU A 88 -17.10 -33.12 -4.41
N LEU A 89 -17.92 -33.70 -5.28
CA LEU A 89 -19.34 -33.92 -5.04
C LEU A 89 -19.59 -35.40 -4.79
N GLU A 90 -20.54 -35.71 -3.93
CA GLU A 90 -20.90 -37.10 -3.60
C GLU A 90 -21.81 -37.74 -4.65
N ALA A 91 -22.52 -36.93 -5.46
CA ALA A 91 -23.44 -37.39 -6.48
C ALA A 91 -23.48 -36.46 -7.70
N ILE A 92 -23.82 -37.02 -8.87
CA ILE A 92 -23.94 -36.29 -10.13
C ILE A 92 -25.08 -35.26 -10.01
N ILE A 93 -24.76 -33.99 -10.25
CA ILE A 93 -25.72 -32.89 -10.32
C ILE A 93 -25.62 -32.17 -11.67
N ILE A 94 -26.50 -31.20 -11.91
CA ILE A 94 -26.38 -30.31 -13.07
C ILE A 94 -25.17 -29.39 -12.86
N ASP A 95 -24.46 -29.06 -13.95
CA ASP A 95 -23.26 -28.22 -13.97
C ASP A 95 -22.05 -28.85 -13.26
N CYS A 96 -21.88 -30.16 -13.47
CA CYS A 96 -20.73 -30.94 -13.00
C CYS A 96 -19.99 -31.65 -14.15
N THR A 97 -18.81 -32.17 -13.84
CA THR A 97 -18.03 -33.09 -14.66
C THR A 97 -17.82 -34.39 -13.90
N VAL A 98 -17.85 -35.51 -14.60
CA VAL A 98 -17.79 -36.85 -14.04
C VAL A 98 -16.67 -37.62 -14.72
N LEU A 99 -15.80 -38.23 -13.93
CA LEU A 99 -14.79 -39.18 -14.39
C LEU A 99 -15.38 -40.58 -14.36
N LEU A 100 -15.51 -41.17 -15.54
CA LEU A 100 -15.92 -42.55 -15.75
C LEU A 100 -14.71 -43.42 -15.97
N GLU A 101 -14.60 -44.51 -15.21
CA GLU A 101 -13.52 -45.49 -15.29
C GLU A 101 -14.07 -46.84 -15.78
N SER A 102 -13.43 -47.41 -16.79
CA SER A 102 -13.65 -48.79 -17.24
C SER A 102 -12.34 -49.58 -17.10
N GLU A 103 -12.36 -50.88 -17.40
CA GLU A 103 -11.15 -51.72 -17.34
C GLU A 103 -10.00 -51.25 -18.26
N SER A 104 -10.31 -50.49 -19.32
CA SER A 104 -9.35 -50.14 -20.38
C SER A 104 -9.13 -48.64 -20.59
N GLU A 105 -10.02 -47.79 -20.10
CA GLU A 105 -10.01 -46.36 -20.41
C GLU A 105 -10.73 -45.53 -19.35
N ASN A 106 -10.34 -44.26 -19.27
CA ASN A 106 -10.97 -43.22 -18.46
C ASN A 106 -11.58 -42.16 -19.38
N LEU A 107 -12.77 -41.68 -19.04
CA LEU A 107 -13.48 -40.67 -19.81
C LEU A 107 -14.06 -39.60 -18.89
N TRP A 108 -13.80 -38.33 -19.20
CA TRP A 108 -14.51 -37.21 -18.59
C TRP A 108 -15.74 -36.85 -19.41
N ILE A 109 -16.90 -36.81 -18.76
CA ILE A 109 -18.13 -36.23 -19.32
C ILE A 109 -18.58 -35.04 -18.49
N GLY A 110 -19.16 -34.04 -19.14
CA GLY A 110 -19.74 -32.86 -18.48
C GLY A 110 -21.24 -32.82 -18.69
N ILE A 111 -21.99 -32.43 -17.67
CA ILE A 111 -23.44 -32.20 -17.77
C ILE A 111 -23.68 -30.74 -17.42
N THR A 112 -24.20 -29.96 -18.36
CA THR A 112 -24.43 -28.52 -18.15
C THR A 112 -25.84 -28.09 -18.50
N SER A 113 -26.32 -27.08 -17.77
CA SER A 113 -27.54 -26.34 -18.10
C SER A 113 -27.30 -25.20 -19.08
N LYS A 114 -26.04 -24.89 -19.41
CA LYS A 114 -25.62 -23.71 -20.17
C LYS A 114 -25.28 -24.08 -21.61
N ASN A 115 -26.20 -23.79 -22.54
CA ASN A 115 -26.03 -24.10 -23.97
C ASN A 115 -24.82 -23.37 -24.58
N GLU A 116 -24.47 -22.21 -24.04
CA GLU A 116 -23.38 -21.35 -24.50
C GLU A 116 -22.00 -21.97 -24.33
N LEU A 117 -21.88 -23.05 -23.53
CA LEU A 117 -20.65 -23.82 -23.37
C LEU A 117 -20.54 -24.97 -24.40
N LEU A 118 -21.62 -25.30 -25.09
CA LEU A 118 -21.69 -26.39 -26.08
C LEU A 118 -21.26 -25.88 -27.46
N VAL A 119 -19.95 -25.79 -27.67
CA VAL A 119 -19.37 -25.26 -28.90
C VAL A 119 -19.21 -26.37 -29.96
N GLU A 120 -20.03 -26.34 -31.02
CA GLU A 120 -20.02 -27.35 -32.09
C GLU A 120 -18.67 -27.49 -32.79
N LYS A 121 -17.97 -26.36 -33.05
CA LYS A 121 -16.66 -26.35 -33.71
C LYS A 121 -15.60 -27.19 -32.97
N ASN A 122 -15.78 -27.39 -31.68
CA ASN A 122 -14.90 -28.16 -30.79
C ASN A 122 -15.48 -29.55 -30.47
N ASN A 123 -16.49 -30.02 -31.22
CA ASN A 123 -17.24 -31.24 -30.95
C ASN A 123 -17.72 -31.31 -29.48
N PHE A 124 -18.19 -30.18 -28.94
CA PHE A 124 -18.66 -30.04 -27.54
C PHE A 124 -17.61 -30.41 -26.48
N THR A 125 -16.32 -30.37 -26.83
CA THR A 125 -15.22 -30.83 -25.97
C THR A 125 -14.32 -29.67 -25.56
N PHE A 126 -14.10 -29.51 -24.26
CA PHE A 126 -13.07 -28.61 -23.71
C PHE A 126 -12.61 -29.11 -22.34
N ALA A 127 -11.40 -28.73 -21.91
CA ALA A 127 -10.76 -29.26 -20.71
C ALA A 127 -10.76 -30.81 -20.65
N ASP A 128 -10.47 -31.45 -21.79
CA ASP A 128 -10.52 -32.91 -22.01
C ASP A 128 -11.82 -33.57 -21.54
N THR A 129 -12.92 -32.83 -21.59
CA THR A 129 -14.23 -33.26 -21.13
C THR A 129 -15.25 -33.08 -22.24
N HIS A 130 -16.03 -34.12 -22.54
CA HIS A 130 -17.10 -34.03 -23.51
C HIS A 130 -18.40 -33.61 -22.83
N PHE A 131 -18.98 -32.47 -23.23
CA PHE A 131 -20.13 -31.89 -22.57
C PHE A 131 -21.45 -32.26 -23.24
N TYR A 132 -22.44 -32.54 -22.41
CA TYR A 132 -23.82 -32.80 -22.78
C TYR A 132 -24.74 -31.78 -22.12
N TYR A 133 -25.79 -31.39 -22.84
CA TYR A 133 -26.87 -30.62 -22.24
C TYR A 133 -27.63 -31.49 -21.22
N ARG A 134 -28.08 -30.90 -20.11
CA ARG A 134 -28.78 -31.58 -19.00
C ARG A 134 -29.95 -32.48 -19.42
N ASN A 135 -30.64 -32.16 -20.52
CA ASN A 135 -31.79 -32.91 -21.00
C ASN A 135 -31.43 -33.95 -22.08
N ASN A 136 -30.14 -34.20 -22.35
CA ASN A 136 -29.72 -35.20 -23.31
C ASN A 136 -29.96 -36.61 -22.76
N ASP A 137 -30.65 -37.45 -23.54
CA ASP A 137 -31.05 -38.81 -23.16
C ASP A 137 -29.86 -39.68 -22.68
N LYS A 138 -28.65 -39.40 -23.19
CA LYS A 138 -27.43 -40.12 -22.81
C LYS A 138 -26.93 -39.84 -21.40
N VAL A 139 -27.32 -38.72 -20.78
CA VAL A 139 -26.79 -38.32 -19.46
C VAL A 139 -27.87 -38.00 -18.43
N ILE A 140 -29.12 -37.75 -18.86
CA ILE A 140 -30.20 -37.39 -17.93
C ILE A 140 -30.45 -38.47 -16.87
N HIS A 141 -30.29 -39.74 -17.24
CA HIS A 141 -30.47 -40.89 -16.35
C HIS A 141 -29.31 -41.09 -15.36
N LEU A 142 -28.21 -40.35 -15.51
CA LEU A 142 -27.05 -40.38 -14.61
C LEU A 142 -27.18 -39.40 -13.44
N ILE A 143 -28.11 -38.45 -13.52
CA ILE A 143 -28.29 -37.43 -12.48
C ILE A 143 -28.73 -38.11 -11.17
N SER A 144 -28.09 -37.73 -10.07
CA SER A 144 -28.21 -38.31 -8.71
C SER A 144 -27.46 -39.61 -8.47
N SER A 145 -26.75 -40.17 -9.46
CA SER A 145 -25.86 -41.31 -9.25
C SER A 145 -24.68 -40.92 -8.35
N PRO A 146 -24.39 -41.67 -7.26
CA PRO A 146 -23.29 -41.36 -6.36
C PRO A 146 -21.93 -41.83 -6.90
N THR A 147 -20.86 -41.27 -6.32
CA THR A 147 -19.49 -41.75 -6.53
C THR A 147 -19.39 -43.25 -6.18
N GLY A 148 -18.74 -44.02 -7.05
CA GLY A 148 -18.55 -45.47 -6.91
C GLY A 148 -19.63 -46.33 -7.57
N GLU A 149 -20.75 -45.75 -8.01
CA GLU A 149 -21.81 -46.50 -8.70
C GLU A 149 -21.34 -46.99 -10.09
N ILE A 150 -21.81 -48.18 -10.48
CA ILE A 150 -21.62 -48.73 -11.83
C ILE A 150 -22.82 -48.32 -12.69
N ILE A 151 -22.55 -47.58 -13.75
CA ILE A 151 -23.55 -47.06 -14.68
C ILE A 151 -23.32 -47.62 -16.09
N ARG A 152 -24.36 -47.59 -16.93
CA ARG A 152 -24.24 -47.94 -18.34
C ARG A 152 -24.24 -46.68 -19.20
N PHE A 153 -23.13 -46.38 -19.86
CA PHE A 153 -22.96 -45.19 -20.70
C PHE A 153 -22.37 -45.58 -22.07
N ASN A 154 -23.01 -45.12 -23.16
CA ASN A 154 -22.68 -45.50 -24.54
C ASN A 154 -22.51 -47.03 -24.74
N ASN A 155 -23.45 -47.82 -24.20
CA ASN A 155 -23.47 -49.29 -24.26
C ASN A 155 -22.29 -50.02 -23.57
N LYS A 156 -21.48 -49.32 -22.77
CA LYS A 156 -20.43 -49.90 -21.90
C LYS A 156 -20.77 -49.68 -20.42
N GLU A 157 -20.27 -50.55 -19.55
CA GLU A 157 -20.32 -50.36 -18.11
C GLU A 157 -19.14 -49.51 -17.65
N TRP A 158 -19.41 -48.54 -16.77
CA TRP A 158 -18.43 -47.62 -16.21
C TRP A 158 -18.66 -47.48 -14.72
N LYS A 159 -17.57 -47.31 -13.96
CA LYS A 159 -17.63 -46.89 -12.57
C LYS A 159 -17.50 -45.36 -12.50
N ILE A 160 -18.37 -44.71 -11.74
CA ILE A 160 -18.21 -43.29 -11.41
C ILE A 160 -17.05 -43.17 -10.42
N LYS A 161 -15.94 -42.57 -10.85
CA LYS A 161 -14.73 -42.44 -10.04
C LYS A 161 -14.72 -41.15 -9.23
N ASP A 162 -14.94 -40.03 -9.91
CA ASP A 162 -14.89 -38.69 -9.33
C ASP A 162 -15.99 -37.81 -9.94
N ILE A 163 -16.56 -36.90 -9.13
CA ILE A 163 -17.56 -35.93 -9.57
C ILE A 163 -17.14 -34.54 -9.10
N TRP A 164 -16.88 -33.63 -10.02
CA TRP A 164 -16.39 -32.28 -9.72
C TRP A 164 -17.32 -31.22 -10.29
N LYS A 165 -17.38 -30.03 -9.67
CA LYS A 165 -17.96 -28.86 -10.34
C LYS A 165 -17.18 -28.53 -11.63
N ILE A 166 -17.86 -28.05 -12.67
CA ILE A 166 -17.21 -27.69 -13.95
C ILE A 166 -16.05 -26.70 -13.73
N LYS A 167 -16.29 -25.66 -12.93
CA LYS A 167 -15.26 -24.66 -12.57
C LYS A 167 -13.99 -25.32 -12.04
N THR A 168 -14.12 -26.25 -11.09
CA THR A 168 -13.00 -26.97 -10.47
C THR A 168 -12.20 -27.77 -11.49
N ARG A 169 -12.88 -28.50 -12.37
CA ARG A 169 -12.24 -29.32 -13.41
C ARG A 169 -11.46 -28.48 -14.40
N VAL A 170 -12.04 -27.37 -14.85
CA VAL A 170 -11.41 -26.46 -15.83
C VAL A 170 -10.25 -25.70 -15.19
N VAL A 171 -10.35 -25.31 -13.91
CA VAL A 171 -9.23 -24.71 -13.17
C VAL A 171 -8.05 -25.68 -13.10
N ARG A 172 -8.30 -26.92 -12.68
CA ARG A 172 -7.25 -27.96 -12.60
C ARG A 172 -6.66 -28.28 -13.97
N PHE A 173 -7.49 -28.34 -15.02
CA PHE A 173 -7.04 -28.50 -16.40
C PHE A 173 -6.09 -27.39 -16.81
N CYS A 174 -6.52 -26.13 -16.66
CA CYS A 174 -5.71 -24.98 -17.04
C CYS A 174 -4.39 -24.95 -16.28
N MET A 175 -4.40 -25.17 -14.95
CA MET A 175 -3.16 -25.23 -14.16
C MET A 175 -2.22 -26.36 -14.62
N PHE A 176 -2.76 -27.55 -14.88
CA PHE A 176 -1.98 -28.70 -15.34
C PHE A 176 -1.35 -28.46 -16.70
N GLU A 177 -2.14 -28.06 -17.71
CA GLU A 177 -1.66 -27.76 -19.05
C GLU A 177 -0.63 -26.64 -19.05
N TYR A 178 -0.84 -25.63 -18.22
CA TYR A 178 0.06 -24.49 -18.10
C TYR A 178 1.42 -24.90 -17.57
N THR A 179 1.43 -25.69 -16.49
CA THR A 179 2.66 -26.08 -15.80
C THR A 179 3.39 -27.23 -16.49
N SER A 180 2.69 -28.03 -17.29
CA SER A 180 3.29 -29.06 -18.13
C SER A 180 3.93 -28.50 -19.41
N LYS A 181 3.37 -27.41 -19.98
CA LYS A 181 3.89 -26.79 -21.21
C LYS A 181 4.83 -25.61 -20.97
N VAL A 182 4.70 -24.91 -19.85
CA VAL A 182 5.50 -23.71 -19.52
C VAL A 182 6.03 -23.81 -18.08
N HIS A 183 7.20 -24.43 -17.93
CA HIS A 183 7.83 -24.65 -16.63
C HIS A 183 8.34 -23.36 -15.94
N ASP A 184 8.79 -22.37 -16.73
CA ASP A 184 9.38 -21.12 -16.23
C ASP A 184 8.49 -19.89 -16.51
N SER A 185 7.17 -20.04 -16.36
CA SER A 185 6.29 -18.90 -16.64
C SER A 185 6.43 -17.79 -15.60
N LYS A 186 6.34 -16.55 -16.08
CA LYS A 186 6.28 -15.35 -15.23
C LYS A 186 4.89 -15.07 -14.67
N PHE A 187 3.84 -15.73 -15.16
CA PHE A 187 2.45 -15.44 -14.76
C PHE A 187 1.86 -16.45 -13.79
N LEU A 188 2.26 -17.72 -13.88
CA LEU A 188 1.81 -18.78 -12.97
C LEU A 188 2.98 -19.71 -12.67
N GLN A 189 3.32 -19.85 -11.38
CA GLN A 189 4.32 -20.79 -10.90
C GLN A 189 3.67 -21.75 -9.91
N MET A 190 3.86 -23.05 -10.12
CA MET A 190 3.39 -24.06 -9.17
C MET A 190 4.47 -24.28 -8.12
N ILE A 191 4.08 -24.13 -6.85
CA ILE A 191 4.97 -24.38 -5.73
C ILE A 191 4.57 -25.72 -5.14
N GLN A 192 5.44 -26.72 -5.24
CA GLN A 192 5.22 -28.00 -4.58
C GLN A 192 5.50 -27.86 -3.08
N ILE A 193 4.44 -27.80 -2.29
CA ILE A 193 4.52 -27.75 -0.83
C ILE A 193 4.71 -29.18 -0.31
N SER A 194 5.84 -29.44 0.33
CA SER A 194 6.09 -30.71 1.02
C SER A 194 5.12 -30.87 2.18
N GLU A 195 4.37 -31.97 2.23
CA GLU A 195 3.50 -32.28 3.38
C GLU A 195 4.30 -32.40 4.69
N LYS A 196 5.55 -32.86 4.61
CA LYS A 196 6.41 -33.03 5.79
C LYS A 196 7.03 -31.73 6.24
N ASN A 197 7.48 -30.90 5.30
CA ASN A 197 8.19 -29.64 5.55
C ASN A 197 7.61 -28.49 4.70
N PRO A 198 6.38 -28.04 4.94
CA PRO A 198 5.71 -27.04 4.10
C PRO A 198 6.45 -25.69 4.09
N LEU A 199 7.05 -25.32 5.23
CA LEU A 199 7.83 -24.09 5.34
C LEU A 199 9.08 -24.10 4.45
N GLU A 200 9.78 -25.23 4.36
CA GLU A 200 11.01 -25.38 3.57
C GLU A 200 10.74 -25.13 2.07
N SER A 201 9.62 -25.66 1.56
CA SER A 201 9.15 -25.39 0.19
C SER A 201 8.81 -23.92 -0.07
N MET A 202 8.37 -23.18 0.97
CA MET A 202 8.00 -21.77 0.86
C MET A 202 9.18 -20.81 1.06
N MET A 203 10.26 -21.26 1.71
CA MET A 203 11.42 -20.41 2.05
C MET A 203 11.99 -19.63 0.86
N PRO A 204 12.21 -20.22 -0.33
CA PRO A 204 12.76 -19.46 -1.47
C PRO A 204 11.92 -18.24 -1.84
N LEU A 205 10.58 -18.39 -1.85
CA LEU A 205 9.65 -17.31 -2.20
C LEU A 205 9.64 -16.21 -1.14
N LEU A 206 9.67 -16.62 0.14
CA LEU A 206 9.71 -15.67 1.24
C LEU A 206 11.04 -14.88 1.26
N VAL A 207 12.15 -15.54 0.90
CA VAL A 207 13.48 -14.90 0.75
C VAL A 207 13.50 -13.94 -0.43
N GLU A 208 12.99 -14.34 -1.60
CA GLU A 208 12.84 -13.43 -2.74
C GLU A 208 11.99 -12.21 -2.39
N GLY A 209 10.88 -12.42 -1.65
CA GLY A 209 10.06 -11.36 -1.10
C GLY A 209 10.84 -10.41 -0.18
N GLU A 210 11.65 -10.93 0.73
CA GLU A 210 12.50 -10.13 1.63
C GLU A 210 13.58 -9.35 0.87
N ILE A 211 14.26 -9.98 -0.10
CA ILE A 211 15.28 -9.33 -0.92
C ILE A 211 14.66 -8.15 -1.65
N TYR A 212 13.57 -8.38 -2.36
CA TYR A 212 12.90 -7.33 -3.09
C TYR A 212 12.42 -6.24 -2.12
N ASP A 213 12.01 -6.57 -0.87
CA ASP A 213 11.51 -5.60 0.15
C ASP A 213 12.63 -4.63 0.54
N LYS A 214 13.81 -5.19 0.77
CA LYS A 214 15.03 -4.42 1.00
C LYS A 214 15.38 -3.54 -0.19
N GLU A 215 15.23 -4.02 -1.42
CA GLU A 215 15.48 -3.22 -2.62
C GLU A 215 14.49 -2.05 -2.77
N THR A 216 13.19 -2.29 -2.55
CA THR A 216 12.17 -1.24 -2.61
C THR A 216 12.38 -0.20 -1.50
N LEU A 217 12.73 -0.61 -0.29
CA LEU A 217 13.08 0.32 0.78
C LEU A 217 14.37 1.09 0.47
N ALA A 218 15.38 0.43 -0.13
CA ALA A 218 16.59 1.11 -0.56
C ALA A 218 16.29 2.16 -1.63
N ASP A 219 15.43 1.83 -2.60
CA ASP A 219 14.98 2.77 -3.63
C ASP A 219 14.11 3.88 -3.05
N TYR A 220 13.25 3.62 -2.07
CA TYR A 220 12.57 4.65 -1.28
C TYR A 220 13.57 5.59 -0.59
N ASN A 221 14.64 5.02 -0.03
CA ASN A 221 15.78 5.72 0.58
C ASN A 221 16.78 6.29 -0.45
N PHE A 222 16.32 6.60 -1.66
CA PHE A 222 17.10 7.28 -2.70
C PHE A 222 18.33 6.50 -3.21
N ARG A 223 18.38 5.16 -3.10
CA ARG A 223 19.42 4.34 -3.80
C ARG A 223 19.44 4.65 -5.30
N ASN A 224 18.26 4.83 -5.89
CA ASN A 224 18.06 5.23 -7.28
C ASN A 224 18.23 6.75 -7.54
N ARG A 225 18.68 7.54 -6.54
CA ARG A 225 18.83 9.01 -6.52
C ARG A 225 17.53 9.83 -6.60
N ILE A 226 16.44 9.24 -7.05
CA ILE A 226 15.15 9.92 -7.23
C ILE A 226 14.27 9.70 -6.02
N GLY A 227 14.29 8.48 -5.49
CA GLY A 227 13.47 7.88 -4.44
C GLY A 227 12.19 7.19 -4.98
N LEU A 228 11.28 6.72 -4.12
CA LEU A 228 9.98 6.11 -4.50
C LEU A 228 8.82 6.63 -3.64
N PRO A 229 7.61 6.91 -4.19
CA PRO A 229 6.47 7.34 -3.38
C PRO A 229 5.88 6.19 -2.55
N LEU A 230 5.18 6.53 -1.45
CA LEU A 230 4.55 5.57 -0.53
C LEU A 230 3.55 4.65 -1.24
N ASN A 231 2.87 5.16 -2.27
CA ASN A 231 1.94 4.38 -3.08
C ASN A 231 2.58 3.14 -3.73
N GLN A 232 3.87 3.22 -4.14
CA GLN A 232 4.57 2.04 -4.68
C GLN A 232 4.87 1.00 -3.60
N ILE A 233 5.16 1.44 -2.37
CA ILE A 233 5.36 0.55 -1.22
C ILE A 233 4.04 -0.15 -0.87
N ALA A 234 2.91 0.58 -0.92
CA ALA A 234 1.58 0.04 -0.67
C ALA A 234 1.18 -1.03 -1.72
N LYS A 235 1.25 -0.68 -3.01
CA LYS A 235 0.84 -1.55 -4.15
C LYS A 235 1.47 -2.93 -4.12
N ARG A 236 2.70 -3.06 -3.64
CA ARG A 236 3.50 -4.28 -3.74
C ARG A 236 2.95 -5.48 -2.97
N LYS A 237 2.29 -5.28 -1.84
CA LYS A 237 1.82 -6.39 -0.97
C LYS A 237 0.30 -6.50 -0.88
N ALA A 238 -0.44 -5.86 -1.80
CA ALA A 238 -1.84 -5.50 -1.55
C ALA A 238 -2.01 -4.79 -0.18
N ARG A 239 -0.94 -4.15 0.31
CA ARG A 239 -0.96 -3.38 1.54
C ARG A 239 -1.67 -2.08 1.22
N ASN A 240 -2.61 -1.70 2.08
CA ASN A 240 -3.13 -0.35 1.99
C ASN A 240 -2.04 0.64 2.43
N LEU A 241 -2.22 1.92 2.12
CA LEU A 241 -1.29 2.98 2.50
C LEU A 241 -1.04 3.05 4.01
N VAL A 242 -2.00 2.64 4.85
CA VAL A 242 -1.82 2.59 6.31
C VAL A 242 -0.73 1.58 6.67
N ASP A 243 -0.81 0.38 6.11
CA ASP A 243 0.17 -0.68 6.36
C ASP A 243 1.56 -0.32 5.82
N ALA A 244 1.63 0.46 4.74
CA ALA A 244 2.90 0.99 4.23
C ALA A 244 3.51 2.04 5.17
N ILE A 245 2.70 3.00 5.66
CA ILE A 245 3.15 4.02 6.61
C ILE A 245 3.62 3.37 7.92
N LEU A 246 2.81 2.47 8.50
CA LEU A 246 3.18 1.75 9.72
C LEU A 246 4.46 0.94 9.53
N TYR A 247 4.59 0.22 8.41
CA TYR A 247 5.80 -0.54 8.11
C TYR A 247 7.05 0.34 8.12
N ILE A 248 6.99 1.54 7.53
CA ILE A 248 8.13 2.47 7.53
C ILE A 248 8.39 3.00 8.95
N LEU A 249 7.34 3.44 9.66
CA LEU A 249 7.47 4.04 10.99
C LEU A 249 7.93 3.06 12.08
N GLU A 250 7.59 1.78 11.94
CA GLU A 250 7.95 0.72 12.88
C GLU A 250 9.30 0.06 12.54
N THR A 251 9.83 0.30 11.33
CA THR A 251 11.12 -0.26 10.92
C THR A 251 12.26 0.55 11.56
N PRO A 252 13.16 -0.08 12.35
CA PRO A 252 14.26 0.64 12.98
C PRO A 252 15.17 1.35 11.98
N HIS A 253 15.55 2.59 12.28
CA HIS A 253 16.42 3.44 11.45
C HIS A 253 15.89 3.74 10.04
N GLN A 254 14.63 3.41 9.74
CA GLN A 254 14.01 3.69 8.46
C GLN A 254 13.41 5.10 8.50
N PRO A 255 13.94 6.06 7.72
CA PRO A 255 13.37 7.39 7.66
C PRO A 255 12.01 7.38 6.95
N PHE A 256 11.05 8.14 7.47
CA PHE A 256 9.82 8.51 6.79
C PHE A 256 9.95 9.97 6.30
N TYR A 257 10.05 10.15 4.99
CA TYR A 257 10.34 11.47 4.38
C TYR A 257 9.06 12.24 4.07
N VAL A 258 8.85 13.37 4.75
CA VAL A 258 7.64 14.21 4.56
C VAL A 258 7.90 15.56 3.91
N GLY A 259 9.17 15.95 3.80
CA GLY A 259 9.62 17.27 3.32
C GLY A 259 9.53 18.38 4.35
N ASP A 260 10.13 19.53 4.04
CA ASP A 260 10.33 20.63 4.99
C ASP A 260 9.06 21.07 5.72
N VAL A 261 9.20 21.32 7.02
CA VAL A 261 8.20 22.01 7.84
C VAL A 261 8.13 23.46 7.40
N GLY A 262 6.91 23.95 7.17
CA GLY A 262 6.68 25.38 7.08
C GLY A 262 5.82 25.86 8.23
N ILE A 263 6.08 27.09 8.68
CA ILE A 263 5.27 27.77 9.69
C ILE A 263 4.41 28.77 8.93
N PHE A 264 3.12 28.49 8.85
CA PHE A 264 2.17 29.28 8.07
C PHE A 264 1.10 29.85 8.97
N ASP A 265 0.66 31.07 8.67
CA ASP A 265 -0.66 31.50 9.12
C ASP A 265 -1.69 30.84 8.20
N LEU A 266 -2.43 29.88 8.75
CA LEU A 266 -3.45 29.12 8.03
C LEU A 266 -4.80 29.85 8.02
N LYS A 267 -4.90 31.04 8.62
CA LYS A 267 -6.14 31.82 8.60
C LYS A 267 -6.60 32.03 7.16
N GLU A 268 -7.87 31.71 6.95
CA GLU A 268 -8.63 31.93 5.71
C GLU A 268 -8.17 31.12 4.48
N LYS A 269 -7.14 30.29 4.58
CA LYS A 269 -6.70 29.43 3.47
C LYS A 269 -7.43 28.09 3.48
N LYS A 270 -7.94 27.67 2.32
CA LYS A 270 -8.46 26.32 2.13
C LYS A 270 -7.31 25.30 2.08
N ILE A 271 -7.52 24.16 2.71
CA ILE A 271 -6.53 23.08 2.85
C ILE A 271 -7.15 21.80 2.30
N VAL A 272 -6.52 21.23 1.27
CA VAL A 272 -6.87 19.90 0.74
C VAL A 272 -5.99 18.87 1.43
N ILE A 273 -6.59 17.84 2.01
CA ILE A 273 -5.88 16.83 2.81
C ILE A 273 -5.68 15.51 2.05
N SER A 274 -4.46 14.97 2.08
CA SER A 274 -4.12 13.67 1.49
C SER A 274 -4.44 12.48 2.40
N CYS A 275 -4.47 11.27 1.82
CA CYS A 275 -4.55 10.03 2.58
C CYS A 275 -3.40 9.87 3.59
N SER A 276 -2.16 10.20 3.19
CA SER A 276 -0.99 10.06 4.07
C SER A 276 -1.10 10.94 5.31
N SER A 277 -1.56 12.18 5.17
CA SER A 277 -1.72 13.09 6.31
C SER A 277 -2.89 12.73 7.21
N ILE A 278 -4.00 12.21 6.66
CA ILE A 278 -5.08 11.64 7.49
C ILE A 278 -4.52 10.54 8.39
N ILE A 279 -3.70 9.64 7.84
CA ILE A 279 -3.13 8.51 8.59
C ILE A 279 -2.20 9.00 9.69
N ILE A 280 -1.26 9.91 9.38
CA ILE A 280 -0.33 10.47 10.37
C ILE A 280 -1.07 11.20 11.50
N LEU A 281 -2.10 11.99 11.17
CA LEU A 281 -2.91 12.69 12.17
C LEU A 281 -3.69 11.72 13.07
N VAL A 282 -4.13 10.57 12.54
CA VAL A 282 -4.81 9.53 13.35
C VAL A 282 -3.82 8.80 14.24
N LEU A 283 -2.65 8.42 13.72
CA LEU A 283 -1.59 7.76 14.50
C LEU A 283 -1.08 8.66 15.64
N SER A 284 -1.15 9.99 15.46
CA SER A 284 -0.81 10.97 16.49
C SER A 284 -1.97 11.28 17.46
N ASP A 285 -3.15 10.71 17.24
CA ASP A 285 -4.40 10.99 17.95
C ASP A 285 -4.84 12.47 17.90
N LEU A 286 -4.70 13.09 16.73
CA LEU A 286 -4.97 14.51 16.50
C LEU A 286 -5.98 14.81 15.39
N LEU A 287 -6.36 13.82 14.57
CA LEU A 287 -7.27 14.02 13.42
C LEU A 287 -8.55 14.75 13.84
N GLU A 288 -9.20 14.31 14.92
CA GLU A 288 -10.47 14.90 15.36
C GLU A 288 -10.29 16.35 15.85
N LYS A 289 -9.25 16.60 16.66
CA LYS A 289 -8.92 17.95 17.15
C LYS A 289 -8.62 18.89 15.98
N PHE A 290 -7.89 18.41 14.99
CA PHE A 290 -7.56 19.14 13.77
C PHE A 290 -8.83 19.48 12.95
N ILE A 291 -9.66 18.48 12.65
CA ILE A 291 -10.90 18.69 11.90
C ILE A 291 -11.83 19.67 12.60
N ASN A 292 -11.97 19.57 13.92
CA ASN A 292 -12.83 20.49 14.67
C ASN A 292 -12.34 21.94 14.62
N LYS A 293 -11.02 22.18 14.66
CA LYS A 293 -10.44 23.53 14.60
C LYS A 293 -10.55 24.15 13.20
N TYR A 294 -10.26 23.39 12.15
CA TYR A 294 -10.17 23.90 10.77
C TYR A 294 -11.33 23.48 9.87
N LYS A 295 -12.47 23.04 10.43
CA LYS A 295 -13.60 22.46 9.69
C LYS A 295 -14.01 23.26 8.44
N SER A 296 -14.07 24.59 8.54
CA SER A 296 -14.49 25.47 7.43
C SER A 296 -13.42 25.63 6.34
N GLN A 297 -12.16 25.32 6.65
CA GLN A 297 -11.02 25.43 5.74
C GLN A 297 -10.69 24.11 5.05
N LEU A 298 -11.05 22.98 5.67
CA LEU A 298 -10.68 21.65 5.21
C LEU A 298 -11.58 21.14 4.10
N ILE A 299 -10.93 20.70 3.03
CA ILE A 299 -11.53 20.07 1.87
C ILE A 299 -10.93 18.66 1.73
N ILE A 300 -11.77 17.70 1.37
CA ILE A 300 -11.35 16.34 1.01
C ILE A 300 -11.89 15.98 -0.37
N SER A 301 -11.09 15.32 -1.21
CA SER A 301 -11.59 14.78 -2.47
C SER A 301 -12.40 13.50 -2.25
N GLU A 302 -13.35 13.27 -3.15
CA GLU A 302 -14.16 12.06 -3.19
C GLU A 302 -13.27 10.80 -3.27
N GLU A 303 -12.21 10.81 -4.08
CA GLU A 303 -11.22 9.72 -4.16
C GLU A 303 -10.51 9.45 -2.82
N THR A 304 -10.06 10.51 -2.12
CA THR A 304 -9.44 10.37 -0.78
C THR A 304 -10.43 9.76 0.22
N LYS A 305 -11.69 10.20 0.17
CA LYS A 305 -12.74 9.70 1.08
C LYS A 305 -13.10 8.25 0.77
N ASN A 306 -13.29 7.93 -0.51
CA ASN A 306 -13.64 6.60 -1.00
C ASN A 306 -12.54 5.59 -0.68
N TYR A 307 -11.26 5.99 -0.73
CA TYR A 307 -10.15 5.13 -0.32
C TYR A 307 -10.34 4.54 1.09
N PHE A 308 -10.80 5.32 2.08
CA PHE A 308 -11.04 4.82 3.44
C PHE A 308 -12.35 4.04 3.57
N ILE A 309 -13.40 4.46 2.85
CA ILE A 309 -14.69 3.75 2.83
C ILE A 309 -14.50 2.35 2.26
N GLU A 310 -13.78 2.22 1.14
CA GLU A 310 -13.49 0.93 0.52
C GLU A 310 -12.74 -0.02 1.45
N ILE A 311 -11.86 0.49 2.31
CA ILE A 311 -11.16 -0.36 3.30
C ILE A 311 -12.16 -0.90 4.31
N VAL A 312 -13.06 -0.05 4.83
CA VAL A 312 -14.11 -0.46 5.77
C VAL A 312 -15.04 -1.48 5.12
N ASP A 313 -15.49 -1.22 3.91
CA ASP A 313 -16.39 -2.11 3.17
C ASP A 313 -15.73 -3.47 2.93
N LYS A 314 -14.48 -3.49 2.45
CA LYS A 314 -13.70 -4.74 2.29
C LYS A 314 -13.55 -5.50 3.61
N MET A 315 -13.29 -4.79 4.72
CA MET A 315 -13.20 -5.42 6.03
C MET A 315 -14.54 -5.95 6.57
N ASN A 316 -15.66 -5.31 6.23
CA ASN A 316 -16.99 -5.76 6.63
C ASN A 316 -17.48 -6.95 5.80
N THR A 317 -16.98 -7.11 4.57
CA THR A 317 -17.21 -8.34 3.79
C THR A 317 -16.38 -9.51 4.33
N GLU A 318 -16.80 -10.74 4.03
CA GLU A 318 -16.03 -11.96 4.30
C GLU A 318 -14.69 -12.02 3.52
N GLU A 319 -14.41 -11.04 2.63
CA GLU A 319 -13.15 -10.91 1.85
C GLU A 319 -11.90 -10.78 2.75
N TYR A 320 -12.03 -10.11 3.89
CA TYR A 320 -11.01 -10.08 4.95
C TYR A 320 -11.20 -11.26 5.91
N GLY A 321 -11.36 -12.45 5.34
CA GLY A 321 -11.31 -13.69 6.10
C GLY A 321 -10.03 -13.76 6.92
N ILE A 322 -10.07 -14.54 8.01
CA ILE A 322 -8.92 -14.86 8.85
C ILE A 322 -7.82 -15.45 7.95
N ALA A 323 -6.92 -14.60 7.47
CA ALA A 323 -5.82 -14.96 6.59
C ALA A 323 -4.52 -14.81 7.39
N MET A 324 -3.69 -15.85 7.38
CA MET A 324 -2.36 -15.77 7.93
C MET A 324 -1.45 -15.08 6.90
N SER A 325 -0.81 -13.97 7.29
CA SER A 325 0.29 -13.43 6.48
C SER A 325 1.59 -14.10 6.89
N MET A 326 2.30 -14.68 5.92
CA MET A 326 3.64 -15.23 6.13
C MET A 326 4.70 -14.28 5.56
N GLY A 327 5.81 -14.14 6.26
CA GLY A 327 6.96 -13.37 5.84
C GLY A 327 8.25 -13.88 6.46
N ILE A 328 9.37 -13.31 6.01
CA ILE A 328 10.66 -13.46 6.67
C ILE A 328 11.14 -12.07 7.09
N SER A 329 11.74 -12.01 8.27
CA SER A 329 12.52 -10.84 8.71
C SER A 329 13.82 -11.34 9.31
N ASN A 330 14.96 -10.87 8.78
CA ASN A 330 16.29 -11.25 9.25
C ASN A 330 16.51 -12.77 9.25
N GLY A 331 16.04 -13.46 8.21
CA GLY A 331 16.15 -14.92 8.08
C GLY A 331 15.24 -15.73 9.02
N LYS A 332 14.35 -15.08 9.79
CA LYS A 332 13.36 -15.75 10.64
C LYS A 332 11.97 -15.65 10.06
N TYR A 333 11.23 -16.76 10.12
CA TYR A 333 9.82 -16.81 9.77
C TYR A 333 8.98 -15.93 10.70
N LEU A 334 8.05 -15.18 10.11
CA LEU A 334 7.01 -14.41 10.78
C LEU A 334 5.66 -14.81 10.20
N GLY A 335 4.80 -15.38 11.04
CA GLY A 335 3.39 -15.55 10.77
C GLY A 335 2.59 -14.52 11.55
N THR A 336 1.60 -13.90 10.93
CA THR A 336 0.61 -13.08 11.65
C THR A 336 -0.77 -13.63 11.35
N ASP A 337 -1.42 -14.17 12.37
CA ASP A 337 -2.79 -14.64 12.28
C ASP A 337 -3.75 -13.44 12.39
N TYR A 338 -4.61 -13.27 11.40
CA TYR A 338 -5.69 -12.30 11.45
C TYR A 338 -6.84 -12.82 12.32
N THR A 339 -6.78 -12.59 13.62
CA THR A 339 -7.90 -12.95 14.52
C THR A 339 -9.10 -12.02 14.32
N GLU A 340 -10.30 -12.48 14.70
CA GLU A 340 -11.50 -11.63 14.70
C GLU A 340 -11.32 -10.41 15.62
N GLU A 341 -10.61 -10.55 16.74
CA GLU A 341 -10.27 -9.41 17.61
C GLU A 341 -9.42 -8.37 16.87
N PHE A 342 -8.43 -8.81 16.09
CA PHE A 342 -7.60 -7.92 15.27
C PHE A 342 -8.41 -7.22 14.18
N LYS A 343 -9.32 -7.96 13.52
CA LYS A 343 -10.27 -7.42 12.55
C LYS A 343 -11.13 -6.32 13.16
N GLN A 344 -11.73 -6.56 14.33
CA GLN A 344 -12.55 -5.58 15.03
C GLN A 344 -11.76 -4.33 15.45
N LYS A 345 -10.50 -4.50 15.90
CA LYS A 345 -9.61 -3.36 16.20
C LYS A 345 -9.34 -2.51 14.96
N ARG A 346 -9.03 -3.12 13.81
CA ARG A 346 -8.82 -2.41 12.53
C ARG A 346 -10.11 -1.73 12.05
N LEU A 347 -11.25 -2.41 12.11
CA LEU A 347 -12.55 -1.83 11.76
C LEU A 347 -12.84 -0.59 12.60
N LYS A 348 -12.64 -0.65 13.93
CA LYS A 348 -12.81 0.51 14.81
C LYS A 348 -11.89 1.67 14.44
N PHE A 349 -10.63 1.37 14.09
CA PHE A 349 -9.67 2.37 13.62
C PHE A 349 -10.15 3.08 12.36
N PHE A 350 -10.51 2.33 11.30
CA PHE A 350 -10.94 2.91 10.03
C PHE A 350 -12.31 3.59 10.10
N ASN A 351 -13.27 3.03 10.85
CA ASN A 351 -14.56 3.66 11.09
C ASN A 351 -14.41 5.04 11.76
N ARG A 352 -13.48 5.18 12.72
CA ARG A 352 -13.18 6.48 13.33
C ARG A 352 -12.72 7.49 12.28
N ILE A 353 -11.89 7.08 11.32
CA ILE A 353 -11.45 7.93 10.21
C ILE A 353 -12.65 8.35 9.37
N VAL A 354 -13.44 7.40 8.87
CA VAL A 354 -14.60 7.68 8.01
C VAL A 354 -15.60 8.63 8.69
N ILE A 355 -15.88 8.44 9.98
CA ILE A 355 -16.75 9.33 10.76
C ILE A 355 -16.17 10.74 10.89
N CYS A 356 -14.86 10.89 11.01
CA CYS A 356 -14.23 12.20 11.05
C CYS A 356 -14.31 12.90 9.68
N LEU A 357 -14.02 12.17 8.60
CA LEU A 357 -14.01 12.70 7.24
C LEU A 357 -15.39 13.06 6.72
N SER A 358 -16.46 12.39 7.18
CA SER A 358 -17.84 12.72 6.79
C SER A 358 -18.29 14.12 7.20
N LYS A 359 -17.56 14.78 8.11
CA LYS A 359 -17.82 16.14 8.57
C LYS A 359 -17.22 17.22 7.66
N LEU A 360 -16.41 16.85 6.68
CA LEU A 360 -15.66 17.76 5.81
C LEU A 360 -16.38 18.05 4.49
N GLU A 361 -16.07 19.21 3.91
CA GLU A 361 -16.46 19.56 2.55
C GLU A 361 -15.83 18.55 1.58
N THR A 362 -16.66 17.79 0.86
CA THR A 362 -16.20 16.81 -0.13
C THR A 362 -16.31 17.40 -1.53
N ILE A 363 -15.22 17.37 -2.29
CA ILE A 363 -15.20 17.78 -3.69
C ILE A 363 -15.07 16.57 -4.62
N SER A 364 -15.71 16.64 -5.77
CA SER A 364 -15.52 15.69 -6.86
C SER A 364 -14.77 16.41 -7.97
N PHE A 365 -13.59 15.90 -8.33
CA PHE A 365 -12.77 16.49 -9.37
C PHE A 365 -12.64 15.46 -10.51
N LYS A 366 -13.09 15.83 -11.70
CA LYS A 366 -13.12 14.90 -12.83
C LYS A 366 -12.01 15.23 -13.81
N LEU A 367 -11.17 14.25 -14.09
CA LEU A 367 -10.20 14.29 -15.18
C LEU A 367 -10.89 13.86 -16.48
N SER A 368 -10.52 14.46 -17.61
CA SER A 368 -10.98 13.97 -18.91
C SER A 368 -10.31 12.62 -19.22
N PRO A 369 -10.95 11.73 -20.00
CA PRO A 369 -10.35 10.47 -20.41
C PRO A 369 -9.00 10.65 -21.11
N GLU A 370 -8.84 11.70 -21.93
CA GLU A 370 -7.59 12.01 -22.61
C GLU A 370 -6.48 12.36 -21.62
N GLU A 371 -6.80 13.11 -20.56
CA GLU A 371 -5.80 13.48 -19.56
C GLU A 371 -5.37 12.28 -18.71
N LEU A 372 -6.30 11.39 -18.38
CA LEU A 372 -6.00 10.15 -17.67
C LEU A 372 -5.03 9.25 -18.46
N ASP A 373 -5.17 9.18 -19.79
CA ASP A 373 -4.26 8.42 -20.65
C ASP A 373 -2.88 9.10 -20.77
N ASP A 374 -2.87 10.40 -21.08
CA ASP A 374 -1.64 11.20 -21.23
C ASP A 374 -0.81 11.25 -19.93
N LYS A 375 -1.48 11.23 -18.77
CA LYS A 375 -0.86 11.37 -17.44
C LYS A 375 -0.82 10.07 -16.65
N SER A 376 -1.21 8.96 -17.28
CA SER A 376 -1.20 7.59 -16.75
C SER A 376 0.02 7.27 -15.90
N LYS A 377 1.22 7.52 -16.41
CA LYS A 377 2.49 7.22 -15.72
C LYS A 377 2.64 7.95 -14.39
N TYR A 378 2.17 9.19 -14.32
CA TYR A 378 2.22 9.98 -13.09
C TYR A 378 1.16 9.52 -12.10
N ILE A 379 -0.06 9.31 -12.57
CA ILE A 379 -1.18 8.77 -11.76
C ILE A 379 -0.79 7.40 -11.17
N ASP A 380 -0.16 6.54 -11.96
CA ASP A 380 0.32 5.23 -11.50
C ASP A 380 1.41 5.36 -10.44
N LEU A 381 2.26 6.39 -10.55
CA LEU A 381 3.36 6.65 -9.63
C LEU A 381 2.84 7.15 -8.27
N ILE A 382 2.05 8.23 -8.24
CA ILE A 382 1.64 8.92 -7.00
C ILE A 382 0.24 8.60 -6.50
N SER A 383 -0.58 7.86 -7.25
CA SER A 383 -2.03 7.64 -7.06
C SER A 383 -2.93 8.69 -7.71
N LEU A 384 -4.14 8.27 -8.09
CA LEU A 384 -5.17 9.15 -8.66
C LEU A 384 -5.58 10.24 -7.68
N SER A 385 -5.82 9.86 -6.42
CA SER A 385 -6.18 10.79 -5.34
C SER A 385 -5.15 11.91 -5.17
N ASP A 386 -3.86 11.58 -5.07
CA ASP A 386 -2.81 12.61 -4.92
C ASP A 386 -2.67 13.47 -6.18
N TYR A 387 -2.82 12.88 -7.37
CA TYR A 387 -2.78 13.63 -8.63
C TYR A 387 -3.94 14.64 -8.74
N GLU A 388 -5.17 14.21 -8.49
CA GLU A 388 -6.35 15.07 -8.50
C GLU A 388 -6.24 16.18 -7.46
N ASN A 389 -5.80 15.87 -6.25
CA ASN A 389 -5.61 16.84 -5.19
C ASN A 389 -4.57 17.91 -5.58
N LEU A 390 -3.43 17.50 -6.14
CA LEU A 390 -2.40 18.44 -6.60
C LEU A 390 -2.92 19.35 -7.71
N LYS A 391 -3.65 18.79 -8.69
CA LYS A 391 -4.23 19.57 -9.78
C LYS A 391 -5.29 20.55 -9.27
N TYR A 392 -6.20 20.10 -8.41
CA TYR A 392 -7.23 20.95 -7.83
C TYR A 392 -6.62 22.08 -6.99
N VAL A 393 -5.59 21.78 -6.20
CA VAL A 393 -4.87 22.79 -5.41
C VAL A 393 -4.19 23.82 -6.31
N ASN A 394 -3.60 23.39 -7.43
CA ASN A 394 -2.98 24.27 -8.41
C ASN A 394 -4.00 25.25 -9.02
N GLU A 395 -5.15 24.74 -9.45
CA GLU A 395 -6.19 25.55 -10.12
C GLU A 395 -6.87 26.56 -9.19
N ASN A 396 -6.94 26.26 -7.89
CA ASN A 396 -7.66 27.07 -6.91
C ASN A 396 -6.74 27.89 -5.98
N GLY A 397 -5.41 27.71 -6.07
CA GLY A 397 -4.45 28.40 -5.20
C GLY A 397 -4.55 27.99 -3.72
N TYR A 398 -4.92 26.74 -3.45
CA TYR A 398 -5.09 26.21 -2.10
C TYR A 398 -3.77 25.67 -1.52
N ILE A 399 -3.82 25.16 -0.29
CA ILE A 399 -2.69 24.44 0.31
C ILE A 399 -2.94 22.93 0.20
N TYR A 400 -1.92 22.18 -0.19
CA TYR A 400 -1.96 20.72 -0.12
C TYR A 400 -1.27 20.20 1.14
N LEU A 401 -2.01 19.54 2.02
CA LEU A 401 -1.49 18.86 3.20
C LEU A 401 -1.17 17.40 2.85
N VAL A 402 0.12 17.08 2.83
CA VAL A 402 0.64 15.77 2.41
C VAL A 402 1.95 15.44 3.10
N ASP A 403 2.03 14.22 3.64
CA ASP A 403 3.21 13.70 4.36
C ASP A 403 4.11 12.79 3.51
N ASP A 404 3.85 12.70 2.20
CA ASP A 404 4.73 11.99 1.27
C ASP A 404 5.62 13.00 0.52
N LEU A 405 6.93 13.00 0.81
CA LEU A 405 7.92 13.86 0.13
C LEU A 405 7.88 13.70 -1.39
N PHE A 406 7.61 12.50 -1.91
CA PHE A 406 7.59 12.27 -3.35
C PHE A 406 6.43 13.00 -4.01
N VAL A 407 5.24 12.89 -3.43
CA VAL A 407 4.06 13.62 -3.89
C VAL A 407 4.31 15.13 -3.84
N ARG A 408 5.00 15.62 -2.80
CA ARG A 408 5.40 17.03 -2.73
C ARG A 408 6.35 17.42 -3.86
N LYS A 409 7.32 16.57 -4.22
CA LYS A 409 8.26 16.83 -5.32
C LYS A 409 7.58 16.78 -6.69
N THR A 410 6.54 15.96 -6.86
CA THR A 410 5.80 15.88 -8.14
C THR A 410 4.91 17.08 -8.42
N LYS A 411 4.72 18.01 -7.48
CA LYS A 411 3.94 19.25 -7.71
C LYS A 411 4.45 20.06 -8.92
N GLY A 412 5.76 19.98 -9.22
CA GLY A 412 6.39 20.65 -10.36
C GLY A 412 5.88 20.18 -11.73
N ILE A 413 5.12 19.08 -11.81
CA ILE A 413 4.40 18.67 -13.02
C ILE A 413 3.32 19.70 -13.38
N PHE A 414 2.74 20.36 -12.38
CA PHE A 414 1.66 21.34 -12.54
C PHE A 414 2.19 22.76 -12.40
N SER A 415 2.81 23.07 -11.26
CA SER A 415 3.45 24.36 -10.97
C SER A 415 4.39 24.24 -9.78
N ASN A 416 5.49 24.99 -9.80
CA ASN A 416 6.39 25.10 -8.65
C ASN A 416 5.80 25.94 -7.51
N ASP A 417 4.76 26.74 -7.80
CA ASP A 417 4.13 27.66 -6.84
C ASP A 417 3.13 26.98 -5.89
N ILE A 418 2.80 25.71 -6.14
CA ILE A 418 1.91 24.94 -5.27
C ILE A 418 2.49 24.88 -3.85
N VAL A 419 1.72 25.34 -2.88
CA VAL A 419 2.09 25.32 -1.47
C VAL A 419 1.71 23.97 -0.88
N THR A 420 2.72 23.22 -0.43
CA THR A 420 2.55 21.93 0.23
C THR A 420 3.02 22.01 1.67
N ILE A 421 2.29 21.41 2.61
CA ILE A 421 2.64 21.36 4.03
C ILE A 421 2.56 19.93 4.57
N SER A 422 3.30 19.63 5.63
CA SER A 422 3.24 18.36 6.34
C SER A 422 2.32 18.43 7.56
N SER A 423 1.94 17.28 8.13
CA SER A 423 1.17 17.23 9.38
C SER A 423 1.89 17.94 10.53
N VAL A 424 3.22 17.85 10.60
CA VAL A 424 4.01 18.56 11.62
C VAL A 424 3.88 20.07 11.51
N SER A 425 3.79 20.61 10.29
CA SER A 425 3.53 22.05 10.07
C SER A 425 2.23 22.49 10.75
N LEU A 426 1.21 21.63 10.74
CA LEU A 426 -0.05 21.88 11.44
C LEU A 426 0.06 21.76 12.96
N LEU A 427 0.90 20.85 13.48
CA LEU A 427 1.09 20.71 14.93
C LEU A 427 1.58 22.01 15.54
N TYR A 428 2.53 22.68 14.87
CA TYR A 428 3.01 23.99 15.28
C TYR A 428 1.96 25.09 15.24
N ASP A 429 0.89 24.98 14.45
CA ASP A 429 -0.22 25.95 14.45
C ASP A 429 -1.33 25.55 15.44
N LEU A 430 -1.54 24.24 15.63
CA LEU A 430 -2.59 23.68 16.46
C LEU A 430 -2.27 23.74 17.96
N LEU A 431 -1.00 23.48 18.32
CA LEU A 431 -0.58 23.17 19.68
C LEU A 431 0.47 24.14 20.23
N LEU A 432 0.77 25.26 19.56
CA LEU A 432 1.81 26.18 20.01
C LEU A 432 1.54 26.75 21.41
N ASP A 433 0.28 26.89 21.80
CA ASP A 433 -0.07 27.37 23.14
C ASP A 433 0.16 26.30 24.22
N ASP A 434 0.09 25.02 23.84
CA ASP A 434 0.33 23.84 24.68
C ASP A 434 1.63 23.13 24.26
N ILE A 435 2.74 23.81 24.58
CA ILE A 435 4.10 23.39 24.22
C ILE A 435 4.46 21.97 24.70
N ASN A 436 3.94 21.53 25.85
CA ASN A 436 4.19 20.20 26.37
C ASN A 436 3.56 19.13 25.48
N LEU A 437 2.29 19.32 25.11
CA LEU A 437 1.59 18.43 24.20
C LEU A 437 2.20 18.48 22.79
N LEU A 438 2.61 19.66 22.31
CA LEU A 438 3.32 19.80 21.03
C LEU A 438 4.61 18.95 21.01
N LEU A 439 5.46 19.10 22.03
CA LEU A 439 6.71 18.33 22.14
C LEU A 439 6.43 16.83 22.26
N GLU A 440 5.44 16.41 23.04
CA GLU A 440 5.05 14.99 23.14
C GLU A 440 4.66 14.40 21.79
N LYS A 441 3.88 15.13 20.99
CA LYS A 441 3.42 14.65 19.68
C LYS A 441 4.53 14.63 18.64
N ILE A 442 5.42 15.62 18.64
CA ILE A 442 6.59 15.63 17.76
C ILE A 442 7.59 14.54 18.16
N GLU A 443 7.81 14.30 19.46
CA GLU A 443 8.67 13.22 19.96
C GLU A 443 8.12 11.84 19.61
N LEU A 444 6.80 11.64 19.70
CA LEU A 444 6.15 10.40 19.22
C LEU A 444 6.46 10.13 17.75
N LEU A 445 6.33 11.15 16.90
CA LEU A 445 6.64 11.05 15.47
C LEU A 445 8.15 10.83 15.23
N SER A 446 9.02 11.51 15.99
CA SER A 446 10.48 11.36 15.85
C SER A 446 10.95 9.95 16.21
N ASN A 447 10.38 9.33 17.24
CA ASN A 447 10.68 7.96 17.64
C ASN A 447 10.35 6.95 16.52
N GLY A 448 9.30 7.22 15.73
CA GLY A 448 8.93 6.42 14.57
C GLY A 448 9.71 6.76 13.30
N GLY A 449 10.76 7.57 13.35
CA GLY A 449 11.55 7.92 12.15
C GLY A 449 10.87 8.92 11.21
N TYR A 450 9.82 9.63 11.64
CA TYR A 450 9.26 10.75 10.88
C TYR A 450 10.28 11.90 10.84
N ASN A 451 10.74 12.26 9.64
CA ASN A 451 11.78 13.27 9.44
C ASN A 451 11.22 14.63 9.04
N TYR A 452 12.10 15.65 8.97
CA TYR A 452 11.72 17.06 8.76
C TYR A 452 10.70 17.51 9.83
N LEU A 453 11.10 17.44 11.10
CA LEU A 453 10.26 17.80 12.25
C LEU A 453 10.36 19.27 12.65
N PHE A 454 11.38 19.96 12.17
CA PHE A 454 11.65 21.34 12.52
C PHE A 454 12.42 22.04 11.41
N ASN A 455 12.39 23.36 11.46
CA ASN A 455 13.32 24.24 10.76
C ASN A 455 13.85 25.26 11.80
N ILE A 456 14.73 26.16 11.37
CA ILE A 456 15.31 27.17 12.27
C ILE A 456 14.24 28.04 12.97
N LYS A 457 13.18 28.42 12.25
CA LYS A 457 12.07 29.22 12.81
C LYS A 457 11.31 28.43 13.87
N ALA A 458 11.09 27.14 13.66
CA ALA A 458 10.41 26.25 14.59
C ALA A 458 11.23 26.07 15.86
N LEU A 459 12.51 25.73 15.74
CA LEU A 459 13.42 25.58 16.88
C LEU A 459 13.52 26.87 17.70
N THR A 460 13.62 28.02 17.02
CA THR A 460 13.66 29.34 17.65
C THR A 460 12.39 29.58 18.49
N ARG A 461 11.21 29.42 17.89
CA ARG A 461 9.92 29.61 18.59
C ARG A 461 9.74 28.64 19.76
N LEU A 462 10.08 27.36 19.58
CA LEU A 462 10.04 26.37 20.66
C LEU A 462 10.93 26.79 21.82
N SER A 463 12.16 27.20 21.54
CA SER A 463 13.12 27.60 22.57
C SER A 463 12.67 28.84 23.34
N GLU A 464 12.09 29.83 22.67
CA GLU A 464 11.56 31.04 23.30
C GLU A 464 10.45 30.69 24.29
N GLN A 465 9.47 29.91 23.86
CA GLN A 465 8.40 29.47 24.74
C GLN A 465 8.90 28.59 25.90
N LEU A 466 9.90 27.74 25.65
CA LEU A 466 10.50 26.94 26.70
C LEU A 466 11.18 27.82 27.75
N PHE A 467 11.94 28.84 27.32
CA PHE A 467 12.59 29.78 28.23
C PHE A 467 11.58 30.63 29.02
N GLU A 468 10.42 30.92 28.46
CA GLU A 468 9.35 31.64 29.15
C GLU A 468 8.66 30.77 30.20
N LYS A 469 8.34 29.51 29.86
CA LYS A 469 7.47 28.64 30.67
C LYS A 469 8.21 27.74 31.66
N TYR A 470 9.45 27.33 31.36
CA TYR A 470 10.17 26.33 32.15
C TYR A 470 11.55 26.80 32.60
N ARG A 471 11.83 26.62 33.89
CA ARG A 471 13.11 27.00 34.52
C ARG A 471 14.09 25.84 34.68
N ILE A 472 13.58 24.61 34.83
CA ILE A 472 14.38 23.43 35.16
C ILE A 472 14.77 22.70 33.87
N VAL A 473 16.05 22.38 33.74
CA VAL A 473 16.62 21.52 32.70
C VAL A 473 16.98 20.14 33.28
N GLY A 474 17.18 19.16 32.40
CA GLY A 474 17.60 17.80 32.77
C GLY A 474 16.56 16.73 32.44
N LYS A 475 16.73 15.55 33.02
CA LYS A 475 15.93 14.36 32.70
C LYS A 475 14.44 14.57 32.99
N GLY A 476 13.59 14.20 32.04
CA GLY A 476 12.14 14.39 32.04
C GLY A 476 11.68 15.82 31.72
N SER A 477 12.60 16.77 31.51
CA SER A 477 12.22 18.15 31.23
C SER A 477 11.78 18.35 29.76
N PRO A 478 10.97 19.37 29.47
CA PRO A 478 10.63 19.73 28.08
C PRO A 478 11.86 20.05 27.21
N TYR A 479 12.97 20.51 27.82
CA TYR A 479 14.23 20.72 27.12
C TYR A 479 14.87 19.41 26.67
N GLU A 480 14.79 18.35 27.46
CA GLU A 480 15.26 17.01 27.06
C GLU A 480 14.41 16.46 25.92
N LYS A 481 13.08 16.62 25.95
CA LYS A 481 12.21 16.23 24.83
C LYS A 481 12.60 16.92 23.52
N LEU A 482 12.90 18.22 23.56
CA LEU A 482 13.40 18.95 22.39
C LEU A 482 14.72 18.34 21.88
N LEU A 483 15.65 18.01 22.78
CA LEU A 483 16.91 17.37 22.43
C LEU A 483 16.69 15.96 21.84
N ASN A 484 15.76 15.16 22.39
CA ASN A 484 15.40 13.84 21.86
C ASN A 484 14.79 13.93 20.45
N ILE A 485 13.91 14.90 20.22
CA ILE A 485 13.35 15.18 18.88
C ILE A 485 14.48 15.42 17.87
N ILE A 486 15.45 16.27 18.24
CA ILE A 486 16.60 16.58 17.38
C ILE A 486 17.46 15.34 17.19
N HIS A 487 17.82 14.63 18.27
CA HIS A 487 18.59 13.39 18.23
C HIS A 487 17.99 12.36 17.27
N ASN A 488 16.70 12.05 17.41
CA ASN A 488 16.04 11.05 16.57
C ASN A 488 16.03 11.45 15.09
N SER A 489 15.92 12.76 14.81
CA SER A 489 15.99 13.32 13.45
C SER A 489 17.39 13.22 12.82
N LEU A 490 18.44 12.92 13.59
CA LEU A 490 19.82 12.77 13.10
C LEU A 490 20.23 11.32 12.83
N SER A 491 19.33 10.37 13.09
CA SER A 491 19.61 8.93 13.01
C SER A 491 19.97 8.41 11.61
N HIS A 492 19.68 9.15 10.54
CA HIS A 492 19.98 8.78 9.16
C HIS A 492 20.97 9.74 8.50
N LYS A 493 22.02 9.22 7.84
CA LYS A 493 23.15 10.02 7.31
C LYS A 493 22.74 11.17 6.37
N ILE A 494 21.80 10.93 5.46
CA ILE A 494 21.34 11.96 4.52
C ILE A 494 20.63 13.09 5.28
N ILE A 495 19.71 12.73 6.18
CA ILE A 495 18.95 13.69 6.98
C ILE A 495 19.87 14.46 7.94
N PHE A 496 20.87 13.79 8.52
CA PHE A 496 21.89 14.43 9.35
C PHE A 496 22.58 15.58 8.61
N LEU A 497 23.02 15.35 7.36
CA LEU A 497 23.69 16.37 6.55
C LEU A 497 22.76 17.54 6.20
N GLU A 498 21.47 17.28 5.96
CA GLU A 498 20.46 18.31 5.71
C GLU A 498 20.20 19.15 6.97
N ASN A 499 20.07 18.50 8.14
CA ASN A 499 19.79 19.16 9.42
C ASN A 499 21.00 19.85 10.05
N LEU A 500 22.23 19.46 9.69
CA LEU A 500 23.46 20.03 10.28
C LEU A 500 23.46 21.56 10.20
N LYS A 501 23.13 22.13 9.05
CA LYS A 501 23.09 23.59 8.87
C LYS A 501 22.01 24.25 9.73
N ILE A 502 20.82 23.66 9.79
CA ILE A 502 19.69 24.15 10.59
C ILE A 502 20.06 24.17 12.07
N ILE A 503 20.70 23.12 12.58
CA ILE A 503 21.09 23.01 13.98
C ILE A 503 22.22 23.99 14.31
N VAL A 504 23.19 24.16 13.41
CA VAL A 504 24.28 25.13 13.59
C VAL A 504 23.76 26.57 13.62
N GLU A 505 22.82 26.92 12.75
CA GLU A 505 22.13 28.22 12.79
C GLU A 505 21.36 28.40 14.10
N PHE A 506 20.72 27.34 14.59
CA PHE A 506 20.01 27.38 15.88
C PHE A 506 20.97 27.55 17.06
N ILE A 507 22.13 26.90 17.04
CA ILE A 507 23.21 27.12 18.01
C ILE A 507 23.67 28.58 17.99
N SER A 508 23.82 29.18 16.81
CA SER A 508 24.15 30.61 16.67
C SER A 508 23.08 31.50 17.30
N TYR A 509 21.80 31.20 17.08
CA TYR A 509 20.69 31.91 17.72
C TYR A 509 20.79 31.80 19.26
N LEU A 510 20.98 30.59 19.79
CA LEU A 510 21.08 30.35 21.24
C LEU A 510 22.30 31.03 21.88
N TYR A 511 23.40 31.20 21.14
CA TYR A 511 24.60 31.89 21.65
C TYR A 511 24.31 33.31 22.13
N HIS A 512 23.36 34.01 21.49
CA HIS A 512 22.95 35.34 21.96
C HIS A 512 22.33 35.32 23.36
N LYS A 513 21.86 34.15 23.81
CA LYS A 513 21.32 33.88 25.15
C LYS A 513 22.28 33.07 26.03
N ARG A 514 23.56 32.94 25.67
CA ARG A 514 24.56 32.07 26.34
C ARG A 514 24.75 32.26 27.84
N PHE A 515 24.36 33.42 28.39
CA PHE A 515 24.43 33.68 29.83
C PHE A 515 23.28 33.03 30.61
N ASP A 516 22.26 32.55 29.91
CA ASP A 516 21.23 31.68 30.46
C ASP A 516 21.75 30.23 30.46
N GLU A 517 21.83 29.62 31.65
CA GLU A 517 22.30 28.24 31.81
C GLU A 517 21.50 27.25 30.95
N ARG A 518 20.22 27.54 30.68
CA ARG A 518 19.35 26.70 29.85
C ARG A 518 19.76 26.74 28.39
N ALA A 519 20.18 27.92 27.89
CA ALA A 519 20.72 28.04 26.54
C ALA A 519 22.07 27.31 26.43
N GLY A 520 22.94 27.46 27.43
CA GLY A 520 24.21 26.73 27.51
C GLY A 520 24.01 25.21 27.52
N PHE A 521 23.03 24.71 28.29
CA PHE A 521 22.65 23.31 28.32
C PHE A 521 22.24 22.77 26.94
N ILE A 522 21.38 23.49 26.21
CA ILE A 522 20.95 23.09 24.87
C ILE A 522 22.16 23.10 23.91
N ILE A 523 22.95 24.16 23.88
CA ILE A 523 24.12 24.28 22.99
C ILE A 523 25.10 23.12 23.20
N HIS A 524 25.48 22.85 24.46
CA HIS A 524 26.42 21.79 24.79
C HIS A 524 25.92 20.42 24.28
N ASN A 525 24.67 20.06 24.58
CA ASN A 525 24.10 18.79 24.15
C ASN A 525 23.94 18.67 22.63
N LEU A 526 23.58 19.75 21.94
CA LEU A 526 23.51 19.74 20.48
C LEU A 526 24.87 19.52 19.84
N ILE A 527 25.92 20.22 20.28
CA ILE A 527 27.27 20.02 19.73
C ILE A 527 27.77 18.61 20.04
N LYS A 528 27.50 18.09 21.24
CA LYS A 528 27.84 16.71 21.63
C LYS A 528 27.16 15.68 20.71
N GLU A 529 25.89 15.86 20.42
CA GLU A 529 25.14 14.99 19.50
C GLU A 529 25.67 15.06 18.06
N LEU A 530 25.90 16.28 17.55
CA LEU A 530 26.49 16.45 16.21
C LEU A 530 27.87 15.78 16.12
N TRP A 531 28.70 15.91 17.15
CA TRP A 531 30.01 15.26 17.24
C TRP A 531 29.88 13.74 17.15
N ARG A 532 28.96 13.16 17.96
CA ARG A 532 28.68 11.72 17.99
C ARG A 532 28.24 11.18 16.63
N TYR A 533 27.32 11.87 15.95
CA TYR A 533 26.82 11.44 14.65
C TYR A 533 27.85 11.57 13.53
N ILE A 534 28.74 12.58 13.58
CA ILE A 534 29.89 12.66 12.66
C ILE A 534 30.76 11.41 12.79
N SER A 535 31.12 11.02 14.01
CA SER A 535 31.91 9.81 14.24
C SER A 535 31.15 8.56 13.78
N LEU A 536 29.86 8.44 14.10
CA LEU A 536 29.02 7.30 13.72
C LEU A 536 28.94 7.13 12.20
N PHE A 537 28.80 8.22 11.44
CA PHE A 537 28.66 8.18 9.98
C PHE A 537 29.99 8.20 9.22
N GLY A 538 31.13 8.17 9.94
CA GLY A 538 32.48 8.24 9.37
C GLY A 538 32.72 9.53 8.57
N ILE A 539 32.16 10.65 9.03
CA ILE A 539 32.34 11.97 8.41
C ILE A 539 33.58 12.63 9.06
N ASP A 540 34.32 13.44 8.30
CA ASP A 540 35.45 14.19 8.85
C ASP A 540 34.94 15.26 9.85
N HIS A 541 35.46 15.23 11.08
CA HIS A 541 35.16 16.21 12.14
C HIS A 541 35.44 17.66 11.72
N ARG A 542 36.33 17.89 10.74
CA ARG A 542 36.55 19.20 10.13
C ARG A 542 35.28 19.82 9.56
N LEU A 543 34.29 19.03 9.13
CA LEU A 543 33.02 19.56 8.64
C LEU A 543 32.24 20.29 9.74
N LEU A 544 32.06 19.68 10.92
CA LEU A 544 31.38 20.33 12.05
C LEU A 544 32.17 21.52 12.57
N LEU A 545 33.50 21.38 12.69
CA LEU A 545 34.35 22.50 13.09
C LEU A 545 34.19 23.67 12.11
N SER A 546 34.23 23.41 10.80
CA SER A 546 34.01 24.43 9.77
C SER A 546 32.64 25.11 9.92
N GLU A 547 31.56 24.36 10.12
CA GLU A 547 30.22 24.93 10.28
C GLU A 547 30.07 25.74 11.58
N ILE A 548 30.63 25.27 12.71
CA ILE A 548 30.63 26.00 13.98
C ILE A 548 31.50 27.27 13.89
N PHE A 549 32.67 27.21 13.26
CA PHE A 549 33.50 28.40 13.09
C PHE A 549 32.91 29.38 12.06
N ARG A 550 32.13 28.89 11.09
CA ARG A 550 31.39 29.75 10.14
C ARG A 550 30.47 30.73 10.87
N ILE A 551 29.73 30.27 11.89
CA ILE A 551 28.83 31.14 12.68
C ILE A 551 29.55 32.05 13.69
N CYS A 552 30.87 31.90 13.84
CA CYS A 552 31.67 32.76 14.69
C CYS A 552 32.02 34.10 14.01
N GLU A 553 32.01 34.19 12.67
CA GLU A 553 32.26 35.43 11.90
C GLU A 553 33.54 36.22 12.32
N ASN A 554 34.57 35.53 12.82
CA ASN A 554 35.79 36.11 13.42
C ASN A 554 35.60 36.86 14.75
N ASP A 555 34.49 36.65 15.47
CA ASP A 555 34.31 37.10 16.85
C ASP A 555 35.12 36.21 17.80
N ALA A 556 36.19 36.77 18.38
CA ALA A 556 37.09 36.07 19.30
C ALA A 556 36.37 35.51 20.54
N ASN A 557 35.30 36.18 21.02
CA ASN A 557 34.53 35.69 22.17
C ASN A 557 33.66 34.49 21.81
N LYS A 558 33.09 34.47 20.60
CA LYS A 558 32.37 33.29 20.07
C LYS A 558 33.32 32.11 19.89
N VAL A 559 34.49 32.36 19.27
CA VAL A 559 35.51 31.33 19.04
C VAL A 559 35.95 30.69 20.35
N ASN A 560 36.30 31.49 21.37
CA ASN A 560 36.70 30.98 22.67
C ASN A 560 35.59 30.17 23.35
N TYR A 561 34.35 30.66 23.32
CA TYR A 561 33.21 29.95 23.90
C TYR A 561 33.00 28.57 23.27
N PHE A 562 32.96 28.48 21.93
CA PHE A 562 32.75 27.19 21.26
C PHE A 562 33.96 26.27 21.38
N TYR A 563 35.18 26.82 21.44
CA TYR A 563 36.38 26.04 21.74
C TYR A 563 36.30 25.39 23.13
N ASP A 564 35.84 26.13 24.14
CA ASP A 564 35.65 25.58 25.49
C ASP A 564 34.58 24.48 25.53
N VAL A 565 33.45 24.67 24.83
CA VAL A 565 32.41 23.64 24.72
C VAL A 565 32.94 22.38 24.04
N LEU A 566 33.67 22.52 22.93
CA LEU A 566 34.28 21.39 22.22
C LEU A 566 35.35 20.68 23.07
N ARG A 567 36.12 21.42 23.86
CA ARG A 567 37.11 20.84 24.80
C ARG A 567 36.42 20.00 25.88
N GLN A 568 35.31 20.47 26.43
CA GLN A 568 34.52 19.69 27.40
C GLN A 568 33.96 18.40 26.78
N ILE A 569 33.47 18.48 25.55
CA ILE A 569 32.96 17.29 24.84
C ILE A 569 34.09 16.28 24.61
N ASN A 570 35.28 16.72 24.20
CA ASN A 570 36.43 15.82 24.04
C ASN A 570 36.94 15.21 25.35
N SER A 571 36.65 15.81 26.52
CA SER A 571 36.98 15.19 27.81
C SER A 571 35.92 14.19 28.30
N ASP A 572 34.73 14.19 27.71
CA ASP A 572 33.64 13.25 28.02
C ASP A 572 33.77 11.91 27.27
N TYR A 573 34.69 11.83 26.29
CA TYR A 573 35.01 10.65 25.48
C TYR A 573 36.46 10.22 25.74
#